data_AF-A0A6J0TCI2-F1
#
_entry.id   AF-A0A6J0TCI2-F1
#
_cell.length_a   1.000
_cell.length_b   1.000
_cell.length_c   1.000
_cell.angle_alpha   90.00
_cell.angle_beta   90.00
_cell.angle_gamma   90.00
#
_symmetry.space_group_name_H-M   'P 1'
#
loop_
_entity.id
_entity.type
_entity.pdbx_description
1 polymer ?
#
loop_
_entity_poly.entity_id
_entity_poly.type
_entity_poly.pdbx_seq_one_letter_code
_entity_poly.pdbx_strand_id
1 'polypeptide(L)'
;MKAWTVMKCMGQNQCSLHLSVKGTLHLDESIRGMEICALSVDTQKSKCVNVIISRNVHVKLAGRKVKMQFNCFEVSAGQHFYVTMRTIPNYCGIKLSQEYDVEDCRNIDVARNIPMCFDGKMTYEVDRVQNIISVNISNLVQGTDYYVRLCRQWFVCEDEGPVTLIQKKDTVKSVSLQYTQVLPCLCIEAWPAISDARRIQICPFKNGK
;
A
#
# COMPACT_ATOMS: atom_id res chain seq x y z
N MET A 1 11.73 20.83 -9.34
CA MET A 1 11.30 19.87 -8.29
C MET A 1 11.40 18.47 -8.87
N LYS A 2 11.67 17.46 -8.06
CA LYS A 2 11.63 16.05 -8.49
C LYS A 2 10.99 15.22 -7.39
N ALA A 3 10.01 14.40 -7.74
CA ALA A 3 9.40 13.41 -6.85
C ALA A 3 9.77 11.98 -7.30
N TRP A 4 9.91 11.06 -6.34
CA TRP A 4 10.11 9.63 -6.56
C TRP A 4 9.76 8.85 -5.29
N THR A 5 9.55 7.55 -5.39
CA THR A 5 9.24 6.68 -4.25
C THR A 5 10.48 6.03 -3.66
N VAL A 6 10.45 5.81 -2.35
CA VAL A 6 11.45 5.05 -1.62
C VAL A 6 10.75 4.05 -0.71
N MET A 7 11.36 2.89 -0.52
CA MET A 7 10.86 1.88 0.42
C MET A 7 11.56 2.00 1.76
N LYS A 8 10.77 1.95 2.84
CA LYS A 8 11.28 1.80 4.21
C LYS A 8 10.84 0.46 4.77
N CYS A 9 11.81 -0.40 5.01
CA CYS A 9 11.59 -1.78 5.46
C CYS A 9 11.93 -1.93 6.95
N MET A 10 11.05 -2.59 7.70
CA MET A 10 11.32 -3.00 9.09
C MET A 10 11.79 -4.46 9.20
N GLY A 11 11.67 -5.22 8.11
CA GLY A 11 12.08 -6.63 7.99
C GLY A 11 11.87 -7.14 6.56
N GLN A 12 12.04 -8.44 6.33
CA GLN A 12 11.70 -9.06 5.03
C GLN A 12 10.19 -8.96 4.77
N ASN A 13 9.81 -8.52 3.58
CA ASN A 13 8.43 -8.40 3.10
C ASN A 13 7.51 -7.52 3.97
N GLN A 14 8.10 -6.65 4.79
CA GLN A 14 7.42 -5.66 5.62
C GLN A 14 7.99 -4.27 5.33
N CYS A 15 7.70 -3.78 4.13
CA CYS A 15 8.10 -2.46 3.69
C CYS A 15 6.88 -1.54 3.51
N SER A 16 7.12 -0.25 3.68
CA SER A 16 6.17 0.82 3.41
C SER A 16 6.73 1.72 2.31
N LEU A 17 5.85 2.24 1.45
CA LEU A 17 6.23 3.21 0.42
C LEU A 17 6.17 4.61 0.99
N HIS A 18 7.20 5.39 0.70
CA HIS A 18 7.28 6.80 1.04
C HIS A 18 7.59 7.61 -0.20
N LEU A 19 6.82 8.67 -0.42
CA LEU A 19 7.09 9.63 -1.48
C LEU A 19 8.19 10.59 -1.02
N SER A 20 9.28 10.63 -1.79
CA SER A 20 10.37 11.58 -1.62
C SER A 20 10.27 12.71 -2.62
N VAL A 21 10.34 13.94 -2.10
CA VAL A 21 10.28 15.17 -2.89
C VAL A 21 11.55 15.95 -2.65
N LYS A 22 12.20 16.35 -3.75
CA LYS A 22 13.40 17.17 -3.75
C LYS A 22 13.17 18.48 -4.48
N GLY A 23 13.47 19.56 -3.77
CA GLY A 23 13.45 20.92 -4.25
C GLY A 23 14.86 21.52 -4.28
N THR A 24 15.05 22.52 -5.12
CA THR A 24 16.16 23.47 -4.96
C THR A 24 15.54 24.81 -4.65
N LEU A 25 15.97 25.42 -3.57
CA LEU A 25 15.52 26.71 -3.08
C LEU A 25 16.67 27.70 -3.24
N HIS A 26 16.38 28.86 -3.81
CA HIS A 26 17.30 29.98 -3.73
C HIS A 26 17.04 30.68 -2.39
N LEU A 27 18.01 30.65 -1.49
CA LEU A 27 17.88 31.34 -0.21
C LEU A 27 18.14 32.83 -0.43
N ASP A 28 17.08 33.60 -0.44
CA ASP A 28 17.13 35.05 -0.36
C ASP A 28 16.86 35.51 1.09
N GLU A 29 17.14 36.78 1.42
CA GLU A 29 17.05 37.30 2.80
C GLU A 29 15.68 37.06 3.47
N SER A 30 14.63 36.96 2.66
CA SER A 30 13.24 36.82 3.10
C SER A 30 12.72 35.37 3.12
N ILE A 31 13.42 34.43 2.48
CA ILE A 31 12.97 33.05 2.30
C ILE A 31 13.51 32.17 3.43
N ARG A 32 12.64 31.82 4.38
CA ARG A 32 13.01 31.03 5.58
C ARG A 32 12.96 29.52 5.38
N GLY A 33 12.34 29.06 4.31
CA GLY A 33 12.17 27.63 4.06
C GLY A 33 11.16 27.34 2.97
N MET A 34 10.58 26.15 3.06
CA MET A 34 9.72 25.59 2.03
C MET A 34 8.60 24.75 2.63
N GLU A 35 7.39 24.95 2.13
CA GLU A 35 6.24 24.09 2.37
C GLU A 35 6.16 23.07 1.22
N ILE A 36 6.02 21.79 1.57
CA ILE A 36 5.80 20.71 0.61
C ILE A 36 4.46 20.06 0.97
N CYS A 37 3.56 19.95 0.00
CA CYS A 37 2.26 19.28 0.18
C CYS A 37 2.09 18.15 -0.82
N ALA A 38 1.59 17.01 -0.35
CA ALA A 38 1.14 15.90 -1.18
C ALA A 38 -0.38 15.77 -1.04
N LEU A 39 -1.11 15.94 -2.14
CA LEU A 39 -2.56 15.75 -2.22
C LEU A 39 -2.85 14.42 -2.92
N SER A 40 -3.49 13.49 -2.22
CA SER A 40 -4.02 12.26 -2.86
C SER A 40 -5.22 12.67 -3.71
N VAL A 41 -5.17 12.33 -5.00
CA VAL A 41 -6.25 12.67 -5.94
C VAL A 41 -7.49 11.81 -5.68
N ASP A 42 -7.29 10.53 -5.34
CA ASP A 42 -8.38 9.58 -5.07
C ASP A 42 -9.20 9.95 -3.83
N THR A 43 -8.52 10.39 -2.77
CA THR A 43 -9.18 10.66 -1.47
C THR A 43 -9.41 12.15 -1.20
N GLN A 44 -8.86 13.03 -2.04
CA GLN A 44 -8.78 14.49 -1.84
C GLN A 44 -8.14 14.91 -0.50
N LYS A 45 -7.42 14.01 0.17
CA LYS A 45 -6.71 14.30 1.42
C LYS A 45 -5.33 14.87 1.12
N SER A 46 -4.97 15.96 1.79
CA SER A 46 -3.64 16.56 1.69
C SER A 46 -2.84 16.41 2.98
N LYS A 47 -1.55 16.17 2.84
CA LYS A 47 -0.55 16.25 3.92
C LYS A 47 0.50 17.28 3.54
N CYS A 48 0.76 18.24 4.41
CA CYS A 48 1.73 19.30 4.19
C CYS A 48 2.80 19.28 5.28
N VAL A 49 4.04 19.58 4.91
CA VAL A 49 5.17 19.70 5.83
C VAL A 49 5.94 20.97 5.55
N ASN A 50 6.36 21.63 6.62
CA ASN A 50 7.18 22.83 6.57
C ASN A 50 8.63 22.48 6.90
N VAL A 51 9.51 22.69 5.93
CA VAL A 51 10.96 22.53 6.10
C VAL A 51 11.55 23.92 6.28
N ILE A 52 11.87 24.27 7.53
CA ILE A 52 12.38 25.59 7.91
C ILE A 52 13.89 25.50 8.14
N ILE A 53 14.63 26.48 7.61
CA ILE A 53 16.06 26.59 7.85
C ILE A 53 16.28 27.40 9.11
N SER A 54 17.11 26.88 10.02
CA SER A 54 17.46 27.59 11.24
C SER A 54 18.20 28.90 10.93
N ARG A 55 17.95 29.94 11.73
CA ARG A 55 18.46 31.30 11.49
C ARG A 55 19.97 31.35 11.30
N ASN A 56 20.72 30.60 12.11
CA ASN A 56 22.19 30.56 12.05
C ASN A 56 22.71 29.98 10.72
N VAL A 57 21.99 29.02 10.16
CA VAL A 57 22.33 28.40 8.87
C VAL A 57 21.87 29.29 7.72
N HIS A 58 20.72 29.94 7.86
CA HIS A 58 20.19 30.89 6.87
C HIS A 58 21.18 32.02 6.60
N VAL A 59 21.73 32.67 7.64
CA VAL A 59 22.71 33.75 7.49
C VAL A 59 23.96 33.29 6.72
N LYS A 60 24.41 32.05 6.93
CA LYS A 60 25.58 31.49 6.23
C LYS A 60 25.30 31.12 4.77
N LEU A 61 24.05 30.80 4.43
CA LEU A 61 23.63 30.31 3.12
C LEU A 61 22.84 31.33 2.30
N ALA A 62 22.72 32.58 2.80
CA ALA A 62 22.08 33.68 2.09
C ALA A 62 22.72 33.87 0.70
N GLY A 63 21.89 34.05 -0.32
CA GLY A 63 22.28 34.16 -1.73
C GLY A 63 22.68 32.83 -2.39
N ARG A 64 22.61 31.69 -1.69
CA ARG A 64 23.00 30.37 -2.25
C ARG A 64 21.79 29.51 -2.61
N LYS A 65 21.99 28.61 -3.57
CA LYS A 65 21.03 27.55 -3.90
C LYS A 65 21.19 26.38 -2.95
N VAL A 66 20.14 26.05 -2.19
CA VAL A 66 20.09 24.93 -1.26
C VAL A 66 19.16 23.85 -1.76
N LYS A 67 19.62 22.61 -1.74
CA LYS A 67 18.81 21.44 -2.07
C LYS A 67 18.11 20.95 -0.81
N MET A 68 16.80 20.88 -0.85
CA MET A 68 15.97 20.34 0.22
C MET A 68 15.35 19.04 -0.24
N GLN A 69 15.28 18.05 0.64
CA GLN A 69 14.62 16.78 0.38
C GLN A 69 13.80 16.39 1.60
N PHE A 70 12.57 15.97 1.34
CA PHE A 70 11.71 15.32 2.32
C PHE A 70 11.34 13.93 1.78
N ASN A 71 11.31 12.90 2.63
CA ASN A 71 11.17 11.50 2.22
C ASN A 71 10.22 10.69 3.08
N CYS A 72 9.30 11.34 3.81
CA CYS A 72 8.45 10.69 4.80
C CYS A 72 6.94 10.81 4.51
N PHE A 73 6.53 11.13 3.28
CA PHE A 73 5.12 11.06 2.92
C PHE A 73 4.73 9.61 2.72
N GLU A 74 4.08 9.01 3.70
CA GLU A 74 3.55 7.65 3.58
C GLU A 74 2.47 7.58 2.50
N VAL A 75 2.65 6.65 1.56
CA VAL A 75 1.79 6.44 0.38
C VAL A 75 1.55 4.94 0.15
N SER A 76 0.46 4.62 -0.55
CA SER A 76 0.15 3.25 -0.98
C SER A 76 0.45 3.05 -2.46
N ALA A 77 0.81 1.82 -2.85
CA ALA A 77 1.05 1.44 -4.24
C ALA A 77 -0.15 1.76 -5.14
N GLY A 78 0.11 2.27 -6.34
CA GLY A 78 -0.92 2.60 -7.33
C GLY A 78 -1.73 3.87 -7.06
N GLN A 79 -1.43 4.63 -5.99
CA GLN A 79 -2.09 5.91 -5.73
C GLN A 79 -1.57 7.03 -6.62
N HIS A 80 -2.45 8.00 -6.91
CA HIS A 80 -2.10 9.20 -7.66
C HIS A 80 -2.02 10.43 -6.76
N PHE A 81 -0.91 11.17 -6.85
CA PHE A 81 -0.65 12.35 -6.02
C PHE A 81 -0.37 13.61 -6.85
N TYR A 82 -0.96 14.72 -6.40
CA TYR A 82 -0.57 16.06 -6.84
C TYR A 82 0.34 16.70 -5.79
N VAL A 83 1.63 16.78 -6.10
CA VAL A 83 2.67 17.33 -5.22
C VAL A 83 2.86 18.80 -5.50
N THR A 84 2.91 19.62 -4.45
CA THR A 84 3.18 21.05 -4.56
C THR A 84 4.26 21.50 -3.60
N MET A 85 4.98 22.54 -4.01
CA MET A 85 6.10 23.09 -3.25
C MET A 85 6.06 24.60 -3.34
N ARG A 86 6.07 25.25 -2.17
CA ARG A 86 5.96 26.71 -2.01
C ARG A 86 7.06 27.21 -1.07
N THR A 87 7.44 28.47 -1.22
CA THR A 87 8.38 29.11 -0.29
C THR A 87 7.69 29.43 1.04
N ILE A 88 8.47 29.63 2.10
CA ILE A 88 8.01 30.20 3.37
C ILE A 88 8.76 31.51 3.60
N PRO A 89 8.09 32.69 3.59
CA PRO A 89 6.66 32.89 3.33
C PRO A 89 6.27 32.56 1.87
N ASN A 90 4.99 32.33 1.64
CA ASN A 90 4.47 31.99 0.31
C ASN A 90 4.43 33.25 -0.57
N TYR A 91 5.27 33.30 -1.60
CA TYR A 91 5.28 34.38 -2.58
C TYR A 91 4.36 34.04 -3.76
N CYS A 92 3.51 34.98 -4.15
CA CYS A 92 2.58 34.81 -5.26
C CYS A 92 3.33 34.38 -6.54
N GLY A 93 2.82 33.36 -7.21
CA GLY A 93 3.39 32.84 -8.46
C GLY A 93 4.60 31.92 -8.28
N ILE A 94 5.21 31.83 -7.09
CA ILE A 94 6.35 30.95 -6.82
C ILE A 94 5.85 29.62 -6.24
N LYS A 95 5.22 28.80 -7.10
CA LYS A 95 4.76 27.45 -6.78
C LYS A 95 5.29 26.48 -7.83
N LEU A 96 5.87 25.38 -7.37
CA LEU A 96 6.12 24.22 -8.22
C LEU A 96 5.09 23.14 -7.93
N SER A 97 4.63 22.49 -8.99
CA SER A 97 3.68 21.38 -8.90
C SER A 97 4.08 20.26 -9.85
N GLN A 98 3.79 19.02 -9.45
CA GLN A 98 4.05 17.83 -10.23
C GLN A 98 3.03 16.77 -9.86
N GLU A 99 2.45 16.11 -10.86
CA GLU A 99 1.68 14.88 -10.68
C GLU A 99 2.63 13.68 -10.60
N TYR A 100 2.31 12.75 -9.71
CA TYR A 100 3.13 11.57 -9.45
C TYR A 100 2.26 10.33 -9.21
N ASP A 101 2.48 9.32 -10.04
CA ASP A 101 1.92 7.98 -9.89
C ASP A 101 2.86 7.11 -9.06
N VAL A 102 2.35 6.58 -7.96
CA VAL A 102 3.08 5.60 -7.15
C VAL A 102 3.06 4.26 -7.87
N GLU A 103 4.21 3.60 -7.94
CA GLU A 103 4.34 2.28 -8.53
C GLU A 103 3.31 1.31 -7.94
N ASP A 104 2.66 0.54 -8.80
CA ASP A 104 1.63 -0.41 -8.40
C ASP A 104 2.21 -1.80 -8.10
N CYS A 105 1.33 -2.72 -7.69
CA CYS A 105 1.72 -4.11 -7.41
C CYS A 105 2.17 -4.91 -8.64
N ARG A 106 2.23 -4.32 -9.86
CA ARG A 106 2.83 -4.97 -11.05
C ARG A 106 4.35 -4.79 -11.05
N ASN A 107 4.86 -3.79 -10.34
CA ASN A 107 6.29 -3.63 -10.13
C ASN A 107 6.81 -4.76 -9.23
N ILE A 108 7.86 -5.45 -9.69
CA ILE A 108 8.40 -6.65 -9.03
C ILE A 108 8.89 -6.35 -7.60
N ASP A 109 9.52 -5.19 -7.38
CA ASP A 109 10.04 -4.82 -6.07
C ASP A 109 8.91 -4.47 -5.10
N VAL A 110 7.89 -3.75 -5.58
CA VAL A 110 6.69 -3.42 -4.81
C VAL A 110 5.92 -4.70 -4.46
N ALA A 111 5.70 -5.59 -5.42
CA ALA A 111 4.97 -6.85 -5.22
C ALA A 111 5.60 -7.75 -4.16
N ARG A 112 6.94 -7.78 -4.09
CA ARG A 112 7.67 -8.65 -3.15
C ARG A 112 7.77 -8.06 -1.75
N ASN A 113 7.83 -6.74 -1.63
CA ASN A 113 8.21 -6.08 -0.38
C ASN A 113 7.04 -5.38 0.33
N ILE A 114 5.98 -5.01 -0.39
CA ILE A 114 4.84 -4.29 0.15
C ILE A 114 3.72 -5.27 0.55
N PRO A 115 3.31 -5.32 1.84
CA PRO A 115 2.32 -6.28 2.34
C PRO A 115 1.00 -6.32 1.59
N MET A 116 0.45 -5.17 1.18
CA MET A 116 -0.87 -5.13 0.51
C MET A 116 -0.83 -5.70 -0.92
N CYS A 117 0.36 -5.77 -1.52
CA CYS A 117 0.58 -6.35 -2.85
C CYS A 117 0.89 -7.85 -2.80
N PHE A 118 1.02 -8.40 -1.59
CA PHE A 118 1.47 -9.76 -1.41
C PHE A 118 0.33 -10.75 -1.70
N ASP A 119 0.39 -11.36 -2.87
CA ASP A 119 -0.43 -12.51 -3.19
C ASP A 119 0.22 -13.74 -2.53
N GLY A 120 -0.23 -14.09 -1.32
CA GLY A 120 0.12 -15.36 -0.68
C GLY A 120 -0.08 -16.58 -1.59
N LYS A 121 0.55 -17.71 -1.26
CA LYS A 121 0.30 -18.95 -2.00
C LYS A 121 -0.77 -19.76 -1.29
N MET A 122 -1.96 -19.79 -1.87
CA MET A 122 -3.11 -20.56 -1.38
C MET A 122 -3.14 -21.95 -2.01
N THR A 123 -3.19 -22.98 -1.18
CA THR A 123 -3.43 -24.38 -1.58
C THR A 123 -4.70 -24.88 -0.90
N TYR A 124 -5.42 -25.79 -1.54
CA TYR A 124 -6.67 -26.32 -1.00
C TYR A 124 -6.80 -27.82 -1.24
N GLU A 125 -7.51 -28.48 -0.33
CA GLU A 125 -7.90 -29.88 -0.42
C GLU A 125 -9.42 -29.98 -0.20
N VAL A 126 -10.10 -30.78 -1.02
CA VAL A 126 -11.55 -30.93 -0.96
C VAL A 126 -11.92 -32.31 -0.44
N ASP A 127 -12.62 -32.33 0.70
CA ASP A 127 -13.31 -33.51 1.20
C ASP A 127 -14.78 -33.44 0.77
N ARG A 128 -15.16 -34.34 -0.14
CA ARG A 128 -16.54 -34.47 -0.66
C ARG A 128 -17.45 -35.31 0.22
N VAL A 129 -16.91 -36.09 1.14
CA VAL A 129 -17.70 -36.92 2.06
C VAL A 129 -18.22 -36.05 3.20
N GLN A 130 -17.36 -35.18 3.73
CA GLN A 130 -17.71 -34.26 4.81
C GLN A 130 -18.18 -32.88 4.32
N ASN A 131 -18.12 -32.63 3.01
CA ASN A 131 -18.37 -31.32 2.40
C ASN A 131 -17.51 -30.20 3.02
N ILE A 132 -16.20 -30.46 3.12
CA ILE A 132 -15.21 -29.55 3.71
C ILE A 132 -14.13 -29.20 2.68
N ILE A 133 -13.70 -27.94 2.68
CA ILE A 133 -12.52 -27.47 1.95
C ILE A 133 -11.48 -27.05 2.98
N SER A 134 -10.36 -27.75 3.01
CA SER A 134 -9.21 -27.38 3.83
C SER A 134 -8.31 -26.44 3.03
N VAL A 135 -8.17 -25.20 3.49
CA VAL A 135 -7.38 -24.15 2.84
C VAL A 135 -6.11 -23.93 3.65
N ASN A 136 -4.95 -23.93 3.00
CA ASN A 136 -3.67 -23.60 3.60
C ASN A 136 -3.05 -22.41 2.86
N ILE A 137 -2.58 -21.42 3.62
CA ILE A 137 -1.92 -20.25 3.07
C ILE A 137 -0.45 -20.24 3.49
N SER A 138 0.42 -20.31 2.47
CA SER A 138 1.86 -20.27 2.62
C SER A 138 2.45 -18.93 2.15
N ASN A 139 3.70 -18.68 2.51
CA ASN A 139 4.45 -17.44 2.24
C ASN A 139 3.87 -16.16 2.84
N LEU A 140 3.02 -16.24 3.85
CA LEU A 140 2.34 -15.09 4.44
C LEU A 140 3.30 -13.97 4.86
N VAL A 141 2.83 -12.73 4.72
CA VAL A 141 3.46 -11.56 5.37
C VAL A 141 3.58 -11.85 6.87
N GLN A 142 4.79 -11.77 7.40
CA GLN A 142 5.04 -12.04 8.82
C GLN A 142 4.17 -11.15 9.69
N GLY A 143 3.60 -11.70 10.76
CA GLY A 143 2.88 -10.91 11.76
C GLY A 143 1.51 -10.36 11.33
N THR A 144 0.96 -10.76 10.18
CA THR A 144 -0.35 -10.32 9.69
C THR A 144 -1.37 -11.47 9.75
N ASP A 145 -2.57 -11.16 10.24
CA ASP A 145 -3.70 -12.10 10.23
C ASP A 145 -4.32 -12.15 8.82
N TYR A 146 -4.99 -13.25 8.46
CA TYR A 146 -5.56 -13.43 7.12
C TYR A 146 -7.02 -13.80 7.20
N TYR A 147 -7.83 -13.13 6.38
CA TYR A 147 -9.22 -13.49 6.19
C TYR A 147 -9.33 -14.53 5.09
N VAL A 148 -10.17 -15.54 5.31
CA VAL A 148 -10.51 -16.59 4.35
C VAL A 148 -12.01 -16.79 4.38
N ARG A 149 -12.65 -16.83 3.21
CA ARG A 149 -14.08 -17.11 3.10
C ARG A 149 -14.39 -17.97 1.89
N LEU A 150 -15.57 -18.59 1.94
CA LEU A 150 -16.25 -19.08 0.75
C LEU A 150 -17.15 -17.97 0.20
N CYS A 151 -17.22 -17.88 -1.12
CA CYS A 151 -18.07 -16.92 -1.80
C CYS A 151 -18.50 -17.44 -3.18
N ARG A 152 -19.63 -16.95 -3.68
CA ARG A 152 -20.11 -17.23 -5.03
C ARG A 152 -19.60 -16.17 -5.98
N GLN A 153 -18.88 -16.62 -7.00
CA GLN A 153 -18.38 -15.74 -8.04
C GLN A 153 -19.50 -15.36 -9.01
N TRP A 154 -19.88 -14.09 -8.95
CA TRP A 154 -20.73 -13.41 -9.94
C TRP A 154 -19.90 -12.29 -10.59
N PHE A 155 -20.36 -11.03 -10.50
CA PHE A 155 -19.56 -9.85 -10.85
C PHE A 155 -18.55 -9.49 -9.75
N VAL A 156 -18.98 -9.66 -8.49
CA VAL A 156 -18.14 -9.63 -7.28
C VAL A 156 -18.36 -10.95 -6.51
N CYS A 157 -17.46 -11.28 -5.58
CA CYS A 157 -17.63 -12.48 -4.76
C CYS A 157 -18.63 -12.23 -3.63
N GLU A 158 -19.80 -12.86 -3.72
CA GLU A 158 -20.87 -12.77 -2.71
C GLU A 158 -20.66 -13.78 -1.59
N ASP A 159 -20.77 -13.35 -0.34
CA ASP A 159 -20.50 -14.19 0.83
C ASP A 159 -21.35 -15.48 0.84
N GLU A 160 -20.67 -16.60 1.07
CA GLU A 160 -21.28 -17.91 1.27
C GLU A 160 -20.76 -18.53 2.57
N GLY A 161 -21.36 -18.09 3.69
CA GLY A 161 -20.97 -18.53 5.02
C GLY A 161 -20.08 -17.51 5.76
N PRO A 162 -19.51 -17.89 6.91
CA PRO A 162 -18.73 -16.99 7.74
C PRO A 162 -17.33 -16.73 7.17
N VAL A 163 -16.85 -15.50 7.33
CA VAL A 163 -15.44 -15.17 7.12
C VAL A 163 -14.63 -15.70 8.30
N THR A 164 -13.62 -16.52 8.02
CA THR A 164 -12.73 -17.08 9.04
C THR A 164 -11.41 -16.32 9.08
N LEU A 165 -10.91 -16.08 10.29
CA LEU A 165 -9.62 -15.41 10.52
C LEU A 165 -8.55 -16.44 10.88
N ILE A 166 -7.46 -16.48 10.11
CA ILE A 166 -6.23 -17.19 10.47
C ILE A 166 -5.33 -16.20 11.19
N GLN A 167 -5.02 -16.47 12.46
CA GLN A 167 -4.19 -15.59 13.26
C GLN A 167 -2.71 -15.78 12.92
N LYS A 168 -1.94 -14.69 13.01
CA LYS A 168 -0.48 -14.70 12.81
C LYS A 168 0.27 -15.69 13.70
N LYS A 169 -0.30 -16.02 14.88
CA LYS A 169 0.30 -16.89 15.89
C LYS A 169 -0.01 -18.37 15.66
N ASP A 170 -0.90 -18.69 14.73
CA ASP A 170 -1.31 -20.06 14.50
C ASP A 170 -0.14 -20.87 13.94
N THR A 171 0.17 -21.96 14.63
CA THR A 171 1.24 -22.89 14.24
C THR A 171 0.87 -23.62 12.96
N VAL A 172 -0.42 -23.86 12.77
CA VAL A 172 -1.00 -24.45 11.57
C VAL A 172 -1.82 -23.37 10.86
N LYS A 173 -1.37 -22.99 9.67
CA LYS A 173 -2.00 -21.91 8.89
C LYS A 173 -3.01 -22.46 7.90
N SER A 174 -3.87 -23.34 8.40
CA SER A 174 -4.93 -23.96 7.64
C SER A 174 -6.29 -23.80 8.31
N VAL A 175 -7.32 -23.62 7.50
CA VAL A 175 -8.71 -23.51 7.94
C VAL A 175 -9.58 -24.47 7.15
N SER A 176 -10.55 -25.08 7.82
CA SER A 176 -11.58 -25.91 7.19
C SER A 176 -12.84 -25.06 6.98
N LEU A 177 -13.29 -24.97 5.73
CA LEU A 177 -14.51 -24.26 5.34
C LEU A 177 -15.56 -25.28 4.91
N GLN A 178 -16.74 -25.21 5.51
CA GLN A 178 -17.83 -26.13 5.20
C GLN A 178 -18.67 -25.56 4.05
N TYR A 179 -19.01 -26.39 3.06
CA TYR A 179 -19.87 -26.02 1.95
C TYR A 179 -21.15 -26.86 1.92
N THR A 180 -22.23 -26.30 1.39
CA THR A 180 -23.54 -26.97 1.32
C THR A 180 -23.75 -27.68 -0.01
N GLN A 181 -23.26 -27.09 -1.11
CA GLN A 181 -23.48 -27.58 -2.46
C GLN A 181 -22.22 -27.41 -3.31
N VAL A 182 -22.01 -28.34 -4.24
CA VAL A 182 -20.93 -28.25 -5.23
C VAL A 182 -21.40 -27.38 -6.39
N LEU A 183 -20.93 -26.13 -6.42
CA LEU A 183 -21.27 -25.16 -7.46
C LEU A 183 -20.02 -24.73 -8.23
N PRO A 184 -20.03 -24.64 -9.57
CA PRO A 184 -18.88 -24.18 -10.35
C PRO A 184 -18.45 -22.73 -10.02
N CYS A 185 -19.38 -21.92 -9.52
CA CYS A 185 -19.15 -20.56 -9.08
C CYS A 185 -18.73 -20.46 -7.60
N LEU A 186 -18.70 -21.55 -6.84
CA LEU A 186 -18.21 -21.54 -5.46
C LEU A 186 -16.69 -21.41 -5.46
N CYS A 187 -16.20 -20.34 -4.84
CA CYS A 187 -14.81 -19.98 -4.78
C CYS A 187 -14.35 -19.72 -3.35
N ILE A 188 -13.06 -19.89 -3.15
CA ILE A 188 -12.33 -19.54 -1.94
C ILE A 188 -11.70 -18.18 -2.22
N GLU A 189 -11.90 -17.24 -1.30
CA GLU A 189 -11.24 -15.93 -1.34
C GLU A 189 -10.44 -15.71 -0.05
N ALA A 190 -9.19 -15.25 -0.20
CA ALA A 190 -8.30 -14.97 0.91
C ALA A 190 -7.55 -13.64 0.73
N TRP A 191 -7.33 -12.90 1.82
CA TRP A 191 -6.55 -11.66 1.81
C TRP A 191 -5.93 -11.35 3.20
N PRO A 192 -4.80 -10.64 3.24
CA PRO A 192 -4.25 -10.11 4.48
C PRO A 192 -5.23 -9.17 5.19
N ALA A 193 -5.28 -9.17 6.52
CA ALA A 193 -6.09 -8.26 7.33
C ALA A 193 -5.50 -6.83 7.37
N ILE A 194 -5.33 -6.24 6.19
CA ILE A 194 -4.81 -4.90 5.94
C ILE A 194 -5.81 -4.18 5.03
N SER A 195 -5.96 -2.86 5.17
CA SER A 195 -6.79 -2.07 4.26
C SER A 195 -6.36 -2.24 2.81
N ASP A 196 -7.33 -2.38 1.91
CA ASP A 196 -7.13 -2.44 0.46
C ASP A 196 -6.16 -3.54 0.01
N ALA A 197 -6.02 -4.59 0.82
CA ALA A 197 -5.18 -5.73 0.49
C ALA A 197 -5.71 -6.45 -0.74
N ARG A 198 -4.78 -6.87 -1.61
CA ARG A 198 -5.14 -7.67 -2.78
C ARG A 198 -5.72 -9.01 -2.35
N ARG A 199 -6.79 -9.41 -3.04
CA ARG A 199 -7.52 -10.65 -2.78
C ARG A 199 -7.09 -11.74 -3.75
N ILE A 200 -6.91 -12.94 -3.22
CA ILE A 200 -6.62 -14.14 -4.00
C ILE A 200 -7.90 -14.95 -4.06
N GLN A 201 -8.27 -15.38 -5.27
CA GLN A 201 -9.48 -16.14 -5.48
C GLN A 201 -9.20 -17.38 -6.32
N ILE A 202 -9.72 -18.52 -5.86
CA ILE A 202 -9.65 -19.81 -6.57
C ILE A 202 -11.03 -20.46 -6.52
N CYS A 203 -11.49 -21.03 -7.63
CA CYS A 203 -12.79 -21.70 -7.73
C CYS A 203 -12.58 -23.20 -7.94
N PRO A 204 -12.60 -24.02 -6.86
CA PRO A 204 -12.23 -25.44 -6.92
C PRO A 204 -13.05 -26.23 -7.95
N PHE A 205 -14.35 -25.95 -8.03
CA PHE A 205 -15.32 -26.75 -8.78
C PHE A 205 -15.60 -26.23 -10.19
N LYS A 206 -14.91 -25.18 -10.64
CA LYS A 206 -15.20 -24.51 -11.93
C LYS A 206 -15.19 -25.46 -13.13
N ASN A 207 -14.35 -26.49 -13.08
CA ASN A 207 -14.20 -27.49 -14.15
C ASN A 207 -14.87 -28.83 -13.84
N GLY A 208 -15.79 -28.89 -12.87
CA GLY A 208 -16.50 -30.13 -12.50
C GLY A 208 -15.62 -31.20 -11.86
N LYS A 209 -14.43 -30.82 -11.36
CA LYS A 209 -13.50 -31.66 -10.60
C LYS A 209 -13.44 -31.23 -9.15
#